data_AF-A0A8J6C1B9-F1
#
_entry.id   AF-A0A8J6C1B9-F1
#
_cell.length_a   1.000
_cell.length_b   1.000
_cell.length_c   1.000
_cell.angle_alpha   90.00
_cell.angle_beta   90.00
_cell.angle_gamma   90.00
#
_symmetry.space_group_name_H-M   'P 1'
#
loop_
_entity.id
_entity.type
_entity.pdbx_description
1 polymer ?
#
loop_
_entity_poly.entity_id
_entity_poly.type
_entity_poly.pdbx_seq_one_letter_code
_entity_poly.pdbx_strand_id
1 'polypeptide(L)'
;MSGSGSAGPAAAGASTRRHVSGLWLGSAVPAPELAHEIAVNPIQWSLALVEPTAVAPPGPANAPPGSADAPPGSAASPSAFGAGFFDDAADVPGSPVLFYTLRGAWDVPTGKVELVKRYDKLSEDLCVTYNGTLAQGPDGQPVLTGAWRNQLENTHGTFACRLEESS
;
A
#
# COMPACT_ATOMS: atom_id res chain seq x y z
N MET A 1 -53.71 -21.00 26.72
CA MET A 1 -53.52 -20.58 25.31
C MET A 1 -52.16 -19.91 25.22
N SER A 2 -51.22 -20.62 24.63
CA SER A 2 -49.84 -20.17 24.41
C SER A 2 -49.79 -19.09 23.35
N GLY A 3 -49.03 -18.03 23.59
CA GLY A 3 -48.65 -17.02 22.59
C GLY A 3 -47.13 -16.91 22.56
N SER A 4 -46.53 -17.54 21.55
CA SER A 4 -45.10 -17.56 21.23
C SER A 4 -44.72 -16.38 20.33
N GLY A 5 -43.45 -15.97 20.40
CA GLY A 5 -42.73 -15.16 19.40
C GLY A 5 -42.79 -13.66 19.68
N SER A 6 -41.73 -12.87 19.54
CA SER A 6 -40.56 -13.02 18.68
C SER A 6 -39.43 -12.12 19.20
N ALA A 7 -38.21 -12.65 19.24
CA ALA A 7 -37.00 -11.86 19.44
C ALA A 7 -36.81 -10.90 18.24
N GLY A 8 -36.73 -9.60 18.51
CA GLY A 8 -36.25 -8.62 17.54
C GLY A 8 -34.72 -8.70 17.43
N PRO A 9 -34.15 -8.71 16.22
CA PRO A 9 -32.74 -8.94 16.02
C PRO A 9 -31.91 -7.74 16.48
N ALA A 10 -30.82 -8.04 17.19
CA ALA A 10 -29.67 -7.16 17.30
C ALA A 10 -29.04 -7.00 15.92
N ALA A 11 -28.96 -5.77 15.40
CA ALA A 11 -28.03 -5.44 14.32
C ALA A 11 -27.87 -3.92 14.15
N ALA A 12 -26.72 -3.42 14.56
CA ALA A 12 -25.85 -2.69 13.65
C ALA A 12 -24.44 -2.83 14.22
N GLY A 13 -23.78 -3.96 13.91
CA GLY A 13 -22.34 -4.06 14.11
C GLY A 13 -21.71 -2.93 13.31
N ALA A 14 -21.08 -1.97 14.00
CA ALA A 14 -20.25 -0.99 13.35
C ALA A 14 -19.18 -1.77 12.59
N SER A 15 -19.26 -1.80 11.26
CA SER A 15 -18.15 -2.25 10.43
C SER A 15 -17.02 -1.26 10.68
N THR A 16 -16.14 -1.59 11.63
CA THR A 16 -14.91 -0.86 11.86
C THR A 16 -14.11 -0.95 10.58
N ARG A 17 -14.15 0.09 9.74
CA ARG A 17 -13.27 0.17 8.57
C ARG A 17 -11.84 0.00 9.07
N ARG A 18 -11.15 -1.04 8.63
CA ARG A 18 -9.73 -1.19 8.95
C ARG A 18 -8.94 -0.18 8.14
N HIS A 19 -8.27 0.68 8.86
CA HIS A 19 -7.43 1.73 8.32
C HIS A 19 -6.18 1.85 9.16
N VAL A 20 -5.03 1.86 8.49
CA VAL A 20 -3.71 2.08 9.11
C VAL A 20 -2.99 3.16 8.31
N SER A 21 -2.70 4.29 8.93
CA SER A 21 -1.99 5.39 8.26
C SER A 21 -1.10 6.17 9.20
N GLY A 22 -0.07 6.78 8.63
CA GLY A 22 0.77 7.75 9.32
C GLY A 22 2.14 7.82 8.67
N LEU A 23 3.13 8.23 9.45
CA LEU A 23 4.53 8.20 9.04
C LEU A 23 5.10 6.80 9.30
N TRP A 24 5.69 6.20 8.29
CA TRP A 24 6.36 4.90 8.38
C TRP A 24 7.86 5.10 8.28
N LEU A 25 8.57 4.58 9.28
CA LEU A 25 10.02 4.75 9.41
C LEU A 25 10.73 3.40 9.36
N GLY A 26 11.82 3.32 8.61
CA GLY A 26 12.59 2.08 8.49
C GLY A 26 13.70 2.16 7.45
N SER A 27 13.96 1.04 6.78
CA SER A 27 15.00 0.95 5.75
C SER A 27 14.72 -0.12 4.71
N ALA A 28 15.16 0.13 3.48
CA ALA A 28 15.31 -0.84 2.41
C ALA A 28 16.79 -1.21 2.28
N VAL A 29 17.10 -2.46 2.61
CA VAL A 29 18.45 -3.03 2.61
C VAL A 29 18.63 -3.80 1.29
N PRO A 30 19.70 -3.55 0.51
CA PRO A 30 19.98 -4.32 -0.70
C PRO A 30 20.36 -5.76 -0.39
N ALA A 31 20.21 -6.64 -1.38
CA ALA A 31 20.72 -8.00 -1.31
C ALA A 31 22.25 -7.98 -1.05
N PRO A 32 22.82 -8.98 -0.35
CA PRO A 32 24.23 -8.98 0.05
C PRO A 32 25.20 -8.73 -1.11
N GLU A 33 24.90 -9.28 -2.29
CA GLU A 33 25.70 -9.12 -3.51
C GLU A 33 25.68 -7.71 -4.09
N LEU A 34 24.71 -6.87 -3.71
CA LEU A 34 24.57 -5.48 -4.15
C LEU A 34 25.03 -4.47 -3.07
N ALA A 35 25.33 -4.92 -1.86
CA ALA A 35 25.60 -4.05 -0.71
C ALA A 35 26.86 -3.16 -0.86
N HIS A 36 27.73 -3.49 -1.81
CA HIS A 36 28.92 -2.71 -2.13
C HIS A 36 28.64 -1.53 -3.08
N GLU A 37 27.56 -1.62 -3.84
CA GLU A 37 27.21 -0.66 -4.90
C GLU A 37 25.97 0.15 -4.54
N ILE A 38 25.08 -0.42 -3.72
CA ILE A 38 23.80 0.16 -3.35
C ILE A 38 23.82 0.43 -1.85
N ALA A 39 23.52 1.66 -1.47
CA ALA A 39 23.37 2.03 -0.08
C ALA A 39 22.07 1.48 0.52
N VAL A 40 22.05 1.37 1.86
CA VAL A 40 20.79 1.16 2.58
C VAL A 40 19.96 2.44 2.47
N ASN A 41 18.78 2.32 1.89
CA ASN A 41 17.89 3.47 1.68
C ASN A 41 16.95 3.65 2.87
N PRO A 42 16.90 4.83 3.51
CA PRO A 42 15.93 5.08 4.57
C PRO A 42 14.50 5.01 4.00
N ILE A 43 13.58 4.48 4.80
CA ILE A 43 12.15 4.54 4.55
C ILE A 43 11.57 5.64 5.43
N GLN A 44 10.99 6.64 4.77
CA GLN A 44 10.21 7.72 5.37
C GLN A 44 8.97 7.92 4.51
N TRP A 45 7.91 7.17 4.80
CA TRP A 45 6.70 7.17 3.98
C TRP A 45 5.52 7.75 4.73
N SER A 46 4.87 8.74 4.14
CA SER A 46 3.46 9.01 4.47
C SER A 46 2.62 8.00 3.71
N LEU A 47 2.14 6.94 4.38
CA LEU A 47 1.45 5.81 3.76
C LEU A 47 0.14 5.51 4.48
N ALA A 48 -0.91 5.29 3.69
CA ALA A 48 -2.21 4.83 4.14
C ALA A 48 -2.55 3.46 3.53
N LEU A 49 -3.01 2.55 4.38
CA LEU A 49 -3.58 1.25 4.05
C LEU A 49 -5.06 1.29 4.45
N VAL A 50 -5.94 1.22 3.45
CA VAL A 50 -7.39 1.35 3.63
C VAL A 50 -8.03 0.06 3.14
N GLU A 51 -8.80 -0.60 4.00
CA GLU A 51 -9.61 -1.74 3.57
C GLU A 51 -10.53 -1.34 2.41
N PRO A 52 -10.45 -2.02 1.24
CA PRO A 52 -11.32 -1.72 0.12
C PRO A 52 -12.78 -1.87 0.55
N THR A 53 -13.57 -0.81 0.48
CA THR A 53 -15.01 -0.92 0.70
C THR A 53 -15.60 -1.74 -0.44
N ALA A 54 -16.25 -2.87 -0.12
CA ALA A 54 -16.96 -3.73 -1.07
C ALA A 54 -18.19 -3.05 -1.72
N VAL A 55 -18.35 -1.73 -1.59
CA VAL A 55 -19.39 -0.98 -2.28
C VAL A 55 -18.93 -0.81 -3.72
N ALA A 56 -19.33 -1.76 -4.56
CA ALA A 56 -19.36 -1.54 -6.01
C ALA A 56 -20.00 -0.16 -6.25
N PRO A 57 -19.45 0.68 -7.15
CA PRO A 57 -20.15 1.87 -7.59
C PRO A 57 -21.58 1.46 -7.96
N PRO A 58 -22.63 2.21 -7.60
CA PRO A 58 -23.92 1.99 -8.23
C PRO A 58 -23.66 2.12 -9.74
N GLY A 59 -23.60 0.98 -10.44
CA GLY A 59 -23.59 0.97 -11.88
C GLY A 59 -24.79 1.77 -12.36
N PRO A 60 -24.74 2.41 -13.54
CA PRO A 60 -25.87 3.16 -14.04
C PRO A 60 -27.08 2.24 -14.02
N ALA A 61 -28.00 2.50 -13.08
CA ALA A 61 -29.28 1.83 -13.04
C ALA A 61 -29.94 2.15 -14.39
N ASN A 62 -30.12 1.11 -15.22
CA ASN A 62 -30.65 1.11 -16.59
C ASN A 62 -29.63 0.99 -17.75
N ALA A 63 -28.75 -0.02 -17.75
CA ALA A 63 -28.22 -0.56 -19.00
C ALA A 63 -29.08 -1.75 -19.47
N PRO A 64 -29.62 -1.77 -20.70
CA PRO A 64 -30.34 -2.92 -21.25
C PRO A 64 -29.44 -4.16 -21.31
N PRO A 65 -29.95 -5.38 -21.12
CA PRO A 65 -29.16 -6.59 -21.29
C PRO A 65 -28.71 -6.70 -22.76
N GLY A 66 -27.40 -6.59 -23.02
CA GLY A 66 -26.80 -6.79 -24.34
C GLY A 66 -25.84 -5.70 -24.85
N SER A 67 -25.56 -4.62 -24.11
CA SER A 67 -24.54 -3.65 -24.54
C SER A 67 -23.13 -4.17 -24.25
N ALA A 68 -22.32 -4.37 -25.29
CA ALA A 68 -20.93 -4.83 -25.25
C ALA A 68 -19.92 -3.83 -24.63
N ASP A 69 -20.38 -2.88 -23.82
CA ASP A 69 -19.60 -1.74 -23.31
C ASP A 69 -19.19 -1.89 -21.82
N ALA A 70 -19.21 -3.10 -21.26
CA ALA A 70 -18.57 -3.31 -19.97
C ALA A 70 -17.04 -3.11 -20.13
N PRO A 71 -16.40 -2.13 -19.45
CA PRO A 71 -14.97 -1.94 -19.57
C PRO A 71 -14.25 -3.20 -19.08
N PRO A 72 -13.27 -3.74 -19.81
CA PRO A 72 -12.48 -4.85 -19.32
C PRO A 72 -11.65 -4.37 -18.13
N GLY A 73 -11.88 -4.99 -16.96
CA GLY A 73 -11.13 -4.76 -15.74
C GLY A 73 -11.57 -3.51 -14.99
N SER A 74 -12.57 -3.66 -14.11
CA SER A 74 -12.73 -2.75 -12.96
C SER A 74 -11.46 -2.89 -12.10
N ALA A 75 -10.42 -2.12 -12.42
CA ALA A 75 -9.22 -2.03 -11.60
C ALA A 75 -9.68 -1.63 -10.20
N ALA A 76 -9.54 -2.56 -9.24
CA ALA A 76 -9.91 -2.30 -7.86
C ALA A 76 -9.25 -0.99 -7.42
N SER A 77 -10.03 -0.10 -6.80
CA SER A 77 -9.50 1.15 -6.26
C SER A 77 -8.28 0.85 -5.38
N PRO A 78 -7.17 1.60 -5.51
CA PRO A 78 -5.98 1.33 -4.72
C PRO A 78 -6.33 1.39 -3.22
N SER A 79 -5.96 0.33 -2.51
CA SER A 79 -6.13 0.22 -1.05
C SER A 79 -4.84 0.52 -0.28
N ALA A 80 -3.75 0.80 -0.99
CA ALA A 80 -2.50 1.25 -0.40
C ALA A 80 -1.94 2.40 -1.23
N PHE A 81 -1.71 3.56 -0.61
CA PHE A 81 -1.21 4.74 -1.30
C PHE A 81 -0.48 5.70 -0.36
N GLY A 82 0.51 6.40 -0.89
CA GLY A 82 1.36 7.26 -0.10
C GLY A 82 2.41 7.98 -0.92
N ALA A 83 3.37 8.58 -0.22
CA ALA A 83 4.51 9.27 -0.82
C ALA A 83 5.69 9.30 0.15
N GLY A 84 6.86 9.63 -0.41
CA GLY A 84 8.06 9.94 0.34
C GLY A 84 9.02 10.76 -0.51
N PHE A 85 10.21 10.99 0.02
CA PHE A 85 11.29 11.68 -0.69
C PHE A 85 12.65 11.10 -0.31
N PHE A 86 13.66 11.40 -1.12
CA PHE A 86 15.08 11.31 -0.78
C PHE A 86 15.64 12.73 -0.77
N ASP A 87 16.42 13.08 0.26
CA ASP A 87 17.08 14.39 0.41
C ASP A 87 18.56 14.37 -0.01
N ASP A 88 19.04 13.24 -0.52
CA ASP A 88 20.43 12.97 -0.91
C ASP A 88 20.56 12.54 -2.37
N ALA A 89 19.73 13.10 -3.26
CA ALA A 89 19.72 12.80 -4.68
C ALA A 89 20.96 13.34 -5.42
N ALA A 90 22.15 12.87 -5.04
CA ALA A 90 23.43 13.25 -5.59
C ALA A 90 23.54 12.95 -7.09
N ASP A 91 22.80 11.94 -7.56
CA ASP A 91 22.88 11.44 -8.92
C ASP A 91 21.91 12.10 -9.91
N VAL A 92 21.05 13.03 -9.45
CA VAL A 92 20.09 13.74 -10.33
C VAL A 92 20.42 15.23 -10.38
N PRO A 93 21.07 15.72 -11.46
CA PRO A 93 21.44 17.12 -11.60
C PRO A 93 20.24 18.06 -11.42
N GLY A 94 20.39 19.05 -10.52
CA GLY A 94 19.37 20.07 -10.26
C GLY A 94 18.18 19.60 -9.41
N SER A 95 18.20 18.38 -8.87
CA SER A 95 17.14 17.86 -7.99
C SER A 95 17.72 17.39 -6.66
N PRO A 96 18.00 18.30 -5.70
CA PRO A 96 18.55 17.92 -4.39
C PRO A 96 17.58 17.04 -3.57
N VAL A 97 16.29 17.08 -3.93
CA VAL A 97 15.25 16.24 -3.34
C VAL A 97 14.52 15.49 -4.46
N LEU A 98 14.36 14.18 -4.31
CA LEU A 98 13.57 13.34 -5.22
C LEU A 98 12.30 12.88 -4.53
N PHE A 99 11.17 13.38 -5.00
CA PHE A 99 9.86 12.93 -4.55
C PHE A 99 9.41 11.68 -5.30
N TYR A 100 8.70 10.81 -4.60
CA TYR A 100 8.06 9.64 -5.19
C TYR A 100 6.69 9.39 -4.57
N THR A 101 5.83 8.72 -5.34
CA THR A 101 4.55 8.22 -4.88
C THR A 101 4.62 6.71 -4.69
N LEU A 102 3.79 6.21 -3.78
CA LEU A 102 3.54 4.79 -3.55
C LEU A 102 2.09 4.50 -3.92
N ARG A 103 1.86 3.46 -4.71
CA ARG A 103 0.51 3.00 -5.05
C ARG A 103 0.47 1.48 -5.12
N GLY A 104 -0.58 0.89 -4.58
CA GLY A 104 -0.87 -0.52 -4.78
C GLY A 104 -2.07 -0.99 -3.97
N ALA A 105 -1.95 -2.17 -3.39
CA ALA A 105 -3.06 -2.89 -2.78
C ALA A 105 -2.68 -3.48 -1.43
N TRP A 106 -3.68 -3.55 -0.55
CA TRP A 106 -3.65 -4.27 0.71
C TRP A 106 -4.74 -5.34 0.73
N ASP A 107 -4.31 -6.59 0.93
CA ASP A 107 -5.16 -7.76 1.16
C ASP A 107 -5.29 -7.96 2.68
N VAL A 108 -6.42 -7.52 3.23
CA VAL A 108 -6.68 -7.52 4.68
C VAL A 108 -6.66 -8.94 5.28
N PRO A 109 -7.31 -9.97 4.68
CA PRO A 109 -7.25 -11.34 5.16
C PRO A 109 -5.83 -11.91 5.35
N THR A 110 -4.93 -11.66 4.40
CA THR A 110 -3.57 -12.23 4.43
C THR A 110 -2.53 -11.29 5.03
N GLY A 111 -2.88 -10.00 5.19
CA GLY A 111 -1.95 -8.94 5.54
C GLY A 111 -1.00 -8.56 4.40
N LYS A 112 -1.13 -9.13 3.19
CA LYS A 112 -0.23 -8.86 2.07
C LYS A 112 -0.41 -7.41 1.58
N VAL A 113 0.71 -6.72 1.39
CA VAL A 113 0.76 -5.37 0.84
C VAL A 113 1.68 -5.35 -0.38
N GLU A 114 1.16 -4.84 -1.48
CA GLU A 114 1.92 -4.60 -2.71
C GLU A 114 1.96 -3.10 -2.96
N LEU A 115 3.15 -2.55 -3.20
CA LEU A 115 3.34 -1.14 -3.54
C LEU A 115 4.25 -1.00 -4.75
N VAL A 116 3.97 -0.01 -5.58
CA VAL A 116 4.84 0.46 -6.65
C VAL A 116 5.26 1.88 -6.31
N LYS A 117 6.57 2.09 -6.19
CA LYS A 117 7.21 3.39 -6.07
C LYS A 117 7.47 3.97 -7.45
N ARG A 118 7.00 5.19 -7.70
CA ARG A 118 7.26 5.95 -8.92
C ARG A 118 7.80 7.32 -8.58
N TYR A 119 8.93 7.69 -9.19
CA TYR A 119 9.53 9.00 -9.03
C TYR A 119 8.79 10.04 -9.88
N ASP A 120 8.62 11.25 -9.37
CA ASP A 120 7.86 12.33 -10.04
C ASP A 120 8.56 12.87 -11.30
N LYS A 121 9.91 12.88 -11.31
CA LYS A 121 10.72 13.52 -12.36
C LYS A 121 11.64 12.57 -13.14
N LEU A 122 11.51 11.26 -12.92
CA LEU A 122 12.31 10.26 -13.62
C LEU A 122 11.42 9.45 -14.56
N SER A 123 12.04 8.65 -15.44
CA SER A 123 11.30 7.80 -16.38
C SER A 123 10.26 6.94 -15.65
N GLU A 124 9.09 6.76 -16.26
CA GLU A 124 8.05 5.86 -15.75
C GLU A 124 8.50 4.40 -15.69
N ASP A 125 9.55 4.04 -16.45
CA ASP A 125 10.18 2.72 -16.43
C ASP A 125 11.00 2.49 -15.16
N LEU A 126 11.44 3.56 -14.49
CA LEU A 126 12.14 3.47 -13.21
C LEU A 126 11.12 3.37 -12.08
N CYS A 127 10.70 2.13 -11.81
CA CYS A 127 9.81 1.80 -10.72
C CYS A 127 10.43 0.78 -9.77
N VAL A 128 10.10 0.91 -8.48
CA VAL A 128 10.49 -0.08 -7.47
C VAL A 128 9.24 -0.73 -6.93
N THR A 129 9.16 -2.04 -7.05
CA THR A 129 8.08 -2.85 -6.49
C THR A 129 8.44 -3.28 -5.08
N TYR A 130 7.46 -3.22 -4.17
CA TYR A 130 7.56 -3.73 -2.81
C TYR A 130 6.47 -4.77 -2.60
N ASN A 131 6.87 -5.92 -2.08
CA ASN A 131 5.98 -7.01 -1.69
C ASN A 131 6.24 -7.32 -0.23
N GLY A 132 5.26 -7.02 0.63
CA GLY A 132 5.41 -7.20 2.06
C GLY A 132 4.16 -7.72 2.75
N THR A 133 4.29 -7.88 4.06
CA THR A 133 3.24 -8.32 4.96
C THR A 133 3.13 -7.34 6.12
N LEU A 134 1.91 -6.86 6.36
CA LEU A 134 1.56 -6.07 7.52
C LEU A 134 1.31 -6.99 8.72
N ALA A 135 1.99 -6.74 9.84
CA ALA A 135 1.81 -7.44 11.10
C ALA A 135 1.84 -6.47 12.29
N GLN A 136 1.47 -6.95 13.48
CA GLN A 136 1.75 -6.22 14.72
C GLN A 136 3.14 -6.55 15.22
N GLY A 137 3.91 -5.52 15.55
CA GLY A 137 5.20 -5.63 16.21
C GLY A 137 5.09 -6.01 17.69
N PRO A 138 6.21 -6.31 18.36
CA PRO A 138 6.23 -6.66 19.78
C PRO A 138 5.71 -5.55 20.72
N ASP A 139 5.79 -4.31 20.25
CA ASP A 139 5.29 -3.09 20.90
C ASP A 139 3.81 -2.80 20.58
N GLY A 140 3.15 -3.68 19.83
CA GLY A 140 1.79 -3.50 19.35
C GLY A 140 1.66 -2.56 18.14
N GLN A 141 2.76 -1.94 17.70
CA GLN A 141 2.74 -1.02 16.56
C GLN A 141 2.71 -1.79 15.23
N PRO A 142 2.01 -1.28 14.21
CA PRO A 142 2.05 -1.88 12.88
C PRO A 142 3.46 -1.89 12.30
N VAL A 143 3.88 -3.05 11.78
CA VAL A 143 5.16 -3.25 11.09
C VAL A 143 4.88 -3.83 9.71
N LEU A 144 5.54 -3.27 8.70
CA LEU A 144 5.50 -3.75 7.32
C LEU A 144 6.90 -4.23 6.93
N THR A 145 7.02 -5.52 6.61
CA THR A 145 8.29 -6.15 6.20
C THR A 145 8.13 -6.88 4.88
N GLY A 146 9.18 -6.95 4.08
CA GLY A 146 9.12 -7.69 2.82
C GLY A 146 10.36 -7.57 1.95
N ALA A 147 10.15 -7.74 0.65
CA ALA A 147 11.16 -7.61 -0.38
C ALA A 147 10.85 -6.44 -1.33
N TRP A 148 11.90 -5.86 -1.90
CA TRP A 148 11.79 -4.83 -2.93
C TRP A 148 12.60 -5.20 -4.18
N ARG A 149 12.19 -4.68 -5.34
CA ARG A 149 12.87 -4.91 -6.62
C ARG A 149 12.74 -3.71 -7.56
N ASN A 150 13.86 -3.23 -8.07
CA ASN A 150 13.95 -2.36 -9.24
C ASN A 150 14.29 -3.23 -10.46
N GLN A 151 13.35 -3.38 -11.38
CA GLN A 151 13.55 -4.25 -12.55
C GLN A 151 14.51 -3.64 -13.58
N LEU A 152 14.49 -2.32 -13.75
CA LEU A 152 15.30 -1.61 -14.75
C LEU A 152 16.79 -1.73 -14.44
N GLU A 153 17.15 -1.54 -13.17
CA GLU A 153 18.54 -1.60 -12.70
C GLU A 153 18.96 -3.00 -12.25
N ASN A 154 18.04 -3.98 -12.30
CA ASN A 154 18.25 -5.33 -11.78
C ASN A 154 18.69 -5.35 -10.30
N THR A 155 18.19 -4.40 -9.50
CA THR A 155 18.53 -4.29 -8.07
C THR A 155 17.37 -4.76 -7.20
N HIS A 156 17.68 -5.31 -6.03
CA HIS A 156 16.68 -5.89 -5.14
C HIS A 156 17.20 -6.03 -3.72
N GLY A 157 16.30 -6.34 -2.79
CA GLY A 157 16.65 -6.59 -1.40
C GLY A 157 15.44 -6.77 -0.50
N THR A 158 15.63 -6.52 0.80
CA THR A 158 14.58 -6.60 1.81
C THR A 158 14.28 -5.23 2.38
N PHE A 159 13.12 -5.08 3.00
CA PHE A 159 12.78 -3.87 3.72
C PHE A 159 11.99 -4.18 5.00
N ALA A 160 12.08 -3.26 5.94
CA ALA A 160 11.26 -3.24 7.13
C ALA A 160 10.98 -1.78 7.50
N CYS A 161 9.74 -1.46 7.81
CA CYS A 161 9.35 -0.20 8.40
C CYS A 161 8.25 -0.39 9.43
N ARG A 162 8.16 0.53 10.38
CA ARG A 162 7.13 0.57 11.43
C ARG A 162 6.38 1.88 11.37
N LEU A 163 5.11 1.85 11.74
CA LEU A 163 4.33 3.07 11.94
C LEU A 163 4.92 3.85 13.12
N GLU A 164 5.20 5.13 12.90
CA GLU A 164 5.60 6.04 13.96
C GLU A 164 4.42 6.26 14.90
N GLU A 165 4.72 6.27 16.20
CA GLU A 165 3.73 6.54 17.22
C GLU A 165 3.34 8.01 17.17
N SER A 166 2.04 8.29 17.00
CA SER A 166 1.51 9.64 17.14
C SER A 166 1.73 10.10 18.59
N SER A 167 2.57 11.11 18.77
CA SER A 167 2.83 11.74 20.07
C SER A 167 1.69 12.64 20.53
#